data_AF-A0A7W1TXN7-F1
#
_entry.id   AF-A0A7W1TXN7-F1
#
_cell.length_a   1.000
_cell.length_b   1.000
_cell.length_c   1.000
_cell.angle_alpha   90.00
_cell.angle_beta   90.00
_cell.angle_gamma   90.00
#
_symmetry.space_group_name_H-M   'P 1'
#
loop_
_entity.id
_entity.type
_entity.pdbx_description
1 polymer ?
#
loop_
_entity_poly.entity_id
_entity_poly.type
_entity_poly.pdbx_seq_one_letter_code
_entity_poly.pdbx_strand_id
1 'polypeptide(L)' 'YGMAVDPVRRQLWITLTATNRVVGFDISGAEPRPVADFASVRQPNSIAVDPESGTIYVAGTADGVLQIVTADDLG' A
#
# COMPACT_ATOMS: atom_id res chain seq x y z
N TYR A 1 -8.35 -2.07 8.27
CA TYR A 1 -6.90 -1.91 8.10
C TYR A 1 -6.31 -3.25 7.66
N GLY A 2 -5.40 -3.21 6.70
CA GLY A 2 -4.52 -4.31 6.29
C GLY A 2 -3.10 -3.78 6.11
N MET A 3 -2.11 -4.67 6.13
CA MET A 3 -0.71 -4.30 5.94
C MET A 3 0.06 -5.34 5.13
N ALA A 4 1.04 -4.87 4.36
CA ALA A 4 1.94 -5.70 3.56
C ALA A 4 3.36 -5.12 3.59
N VAL A 5 4.36 -6.00 3.52
CA VAL A 5 5.78 -5.63 3.49
C VAL A 5 6.36 -5.99 2.13
N ASP A 6 7.04 -5.03 1.50
CA ASP A 6 7.99 -5.30 0.43
C ASP A 6 9.37 -5.54 1.07
N PRO A 7 9.86 -6.79 1.15
CA PRO A 7 11.15 -7.09 1.75
C PRO A 7 12.34 -6.62 0.91
N VAL A 8 12.19 -6.47 -0.41
CA VAL A 8 13.27 -6.06 -1.32
C VAL A 8 13.53 -4.57 -1.17
N ARG A 9 12.46 -3.76 -1.18
CA ARG A 9 12.52 -2.30 -0.98
C ARG A 9 12.53 -1.89 0.49
N ARG A 10 12.29 -2.84 1.40
CA ARG A 10 12.13 -2.61 2.85
C ARG A 10 11.07 -1.54 3.11
N GLN A 11 9.89 -1.74 2.54
CA GLN A 11 8.75 -0.84 2.68
C GLN A 11 7.56 -1.54 3.36
N LEU A 12 6.86 -0.81 4.23
CA LEU A 12 5.60 -1.22 4.86
C LEU A 12 4.45 -0.40 4.27
N TRP A 13 3.43 -1.10 3.77
CA TRP A 13 2.22 -0.51 3.22
C TRP A 13 1.03 -0.77 4.15
N ILE A 14 0.21 0.24 4.41
CA ILE A 14 -0.93 0.17 5.34
C ILE A 14 -2.17 0.77 4.69
N THR A 15 -3.30 0.05 4.71
CA THR A 15 -4.59 0.59 4.28
C THR A 15 -5.28 1.35 5.41
N LEU A 16 -5.73 2.58 5.14
CA LEU A 16 -6.50 3.42 6.05
C LEU A 16 -7.97 3.38 5.63
N THR A 17 -8.70 2.39 6.16
CA THR A 17 -10.05 2.06 5.68
C THR A 17 -11.04 3.22 5.83
N ALA A 18 -10.97 3.98 6.93
CA ALA A 18 -11.89 5.09 7.19
C ALA A 18 -11.70 6.29 6.27
N THR A 19 -10.50 6.46 5.70
CA THR A 19 -10.14 7.60 4.85
C THR A 19 -9.97 7.24 3.39
N ASN A 20 -10.13 5.97 3.02
CA ASN A 20 -9.89 5.45 1.67
C ASN A 20 -8.48 5.82 1.15
N ARG A 21 -7.46 5.61 1.99
CA ARG A 21 -6.06 5.91 1.65
C ARG A 21 -5.16 4.70 1.87
N VAL A 22 -4.00 4.72 1.23
CA VAL A 22 -2.87 3.85 1.54
C VAL A 22 -1.66 4.72 1.84
N VAL A 23 -0.94 4.34 2.89
CA VAL A 23 0.33 4.97 3.28
C VAL A 23 1.45 3.95 3.19
N GLY A 24 2.62 4.42 2.76
CA GLY A 24 3.85 3.64 2.68
C GLY A 24 4.92 4.20 3.59
N PHE A 25 5.73 3.32 4.19
CA PHE A 25 6.89 3.69 5.00
C PHE A 25 8.13 2.92 4.58
N ASP A 26 9.27 3.59 4.45
CA ASP A 26 10.61 2.98 4.48
C ASP A 26 10.86 2.49 5.91
N ILE A 27 11.19 1.20 6.04
CA ILE A 27 11.51 0.51 7.31
C ILE A 27 12.95 -0.02 7.30
N SER A 28 13.83 0.65 6.56
CA SER A 28 15.24 0.27 6.45
C SER A 28 16.06 0.71 7.67
N GLY A 29 15.65 1.78 8.33
CA GLY A 29 16.28 2.36 9.51
C GLY A 29 15.64 1.97 10.84
N ALA A 30 16.10 2.61 11.91
CA ALA A 30 15.57 2.41 13.27
C ALA A 30 14.13 2.94 13.44
N GLU A 31 13.76 3.93 12.63
CA GLU A 31 12.44 4.56 12.65
C GLU A 31 11.80 4.52 11.25
N PRO A 32 10.51 4.15 11.13
CA PRO A 32 9.80 4.21 9.86
C PRO A 32 9.72 5.64 9.30
N ARG A 33 9.98 5.81 8.01
CA ARG A 33 9.87 7.11 7.32
C ARG A 33 8.80 7.06 6.24
N PRO A 34 7.85 8.00 6.16
CA PRO A 34 6.82 7.98 5.14
C PRO A 34 7.44 8.12 3.74
N VAL A 35 7.00 7.29 2.80
CA VAL A 35 7.43 7.31 1.39
C VAL A 35 6.29 7.56 0.42
N ALA A 36 5.04 7.37 0.86
CA ALA A 36 3.87 7.56 0.02
C ALA A 36 2.60 7.76 0.87
N ASP A 37 1.66 8.53 0.33
CA ASP A 37 0.32 8.68 0.86
C ASP A 37 -0.67 9.03 -0.27
N PHE A 38 -1.48 8.06 -0.69
CA PHE A 38 -2.32 8.19 -1.88
C PHE A 38 -3.76 7.74 -1.66
N ALA A 39 -4.67 8.29 -2.48
CA ALA A 39 -6.07 7.91 -2.50
C ALA A 39 -6.25 6.51 -3.09
N SER A 40 -7.12 5.71 -2.50
CA SER A 40 -7.36 4.33 -2.90
C SER A 40 -8.85 4.05 -3.11
N VAL A 41 -9.18 2.83 -3.50
CA VAL A 41 -10.55 2.31 -3.57
C VAL A 41 -11.28 2.45 -2.23
N ARG A 42 -12.61 2.40 -2.27
CA ARG A 42 -13.45 2.49 -1.06
C ARG A 42 -13.32 1.24 -0.20
N GLN A 43 -13.27 1.45 1.12
CA GLN A 43 -13.06 0.38 2.10
C GLN A 43 -11.87 -0.53 1.73
N PRO A 44 -10.64 0.02 1.67
CA PRO A 44 -9.46 -0.78 1.40
C PRO A 44 -9.18 -1.64 2.63
N ASN A 45 -9.55 -2.91 2.55
CA ASN A 45 -9.50 -3.84 3.68
C ASN A 45 -8.25 -4.72 3.63
N SER A 46 -7.78 -5.05 2.43
CA SER A 46 -6.62 -5.92 2.21
C SER A 46 -5.64 -5.29 1.25
N ILE A 47 -4.36 -5.60 1.45
CA ILE A 47 -3.26 -5.13 0.62
C ILE A 47 -2.21 -6.24 0.48
N ALA A 48 -1.61 -6.33 -0.70
CA ALA A 48 -0.48 -7.20 -1.00
C ALA A 48 0.52 -6.46 -1.87
N VAL A 49 1.77 -6.92 -1.87
CA VAL A 49 2.82 -6.38 -2.73
C VAL A 49 3.54 -7.52 -3.42
N ASP A 50 3.82 -7.35 -4.71
CA ASP A 50 4.76 -8.19 -5.43
C ASP A 50 6.19 -7.65 -5.21
N PRO A 51 7.07 -8.37 -4.51
CA PRO A 51 8.42 -7.89 -4.22
C PRO A 51 9.31 -7.74 -5.47
N GLU A 52 9.04 -8.50 -6.55
CA GLU A 52 9.84 -8.42 -7.77
C GLU A 52 9.63 -7.06 -8.47
N SER A 53 8.38 -6.73 -8.76
CA SER A 53 8.03 -5.46 -9.43
C SER A 53 7.85 -4.27 -8.48
N GLY A 54 7.52 -4.50 -7.21
CA GLY A 54 7.06 -3.47 -6.29
C GLY A 54 5.59 -3.09 -6.48
N THR A 55 4.84 -3.83 -7.31
CA THR A 55 3.43 -3.55 -7.57
C THR A 55 2.59 -3.83 -6.33
N ILE A 56 1.71 -2.88 -6.00
CA ILE A 56 0.80 -2.95 -4.86
C ILE A 56 -0.60 -3.30 -5.36
N TYR A 57 -1.25 -4.24 -4.67
CA TYR A 57 -2.61 -4.68 -4.93
C TYR A 57 -3.49 -4.33 -3.73
N VAL A 58 -4.54 -3.55 -3.93
CA VAL A 58 -5.46 -3.12 -2.86
C VAL A 58 -6.87 -3.58 -3.18
N ALA A 59 -7.47 -4.36 -2.28
CA ALA A 59 -8.83 -4.86 -2.43
C ALA A 59 -9.81 -4.03 -1.58
N GLY A 60 -10.80 -3.44 -2.27
CA GLY A 60 -11.90 -2.70 -1.67
C GLY A 60 -13.16 -3.55 -1.52
N THR A 61 -13.71 -3.68 -0.31
CA THR A 61 -14.89 -4.55 -0.06
C THR A 61 -16.22 -3.86 -0.35
N ALA A 62 -16.25 -2.54 -0.44
CA ALA A 62 -17.49 -1.79 -0.69
C ALA A 62 -18.10 -2.12 -2.06
N ASP A 63 -17.23 -2.23 -3.06
CA ASP A 63 -17.60 -2.34 -4.47
C ASP A 63 -17.03 -3.59 -5.15
N GLY A 64 -16.26 -4.41 -4.42
CA GLY A 64 -15.59 -5.61 -4.96
C GLY A 64 -14.48 -5.29 -5.96
N VAL A 65 -13.82 -4.13 -5.83
CA VAL A 65 -12.83 -3.63 -6.79
C VAL A 65 -11.40 -3.94 -6.33
N LEU A 66 -10.54 -4.28 -7.29
CA LEU A 66 -9.10 -4.39 -7.12
C LEU A 66 -8.41 -3.17 -7.75
N GLN A 67 -7.62 -2.44 -6.96
CA GLN A 67 -6.70 -1.43 -7.46
C GLN A 67 -5.29 -2.01 -7.59
N ILE A 68 -4.64 -1.68 -8.69
CA ILE A 68 -3.23 -2.00 -8.95
C ILE A 68 -2.48 -0.67 -8.99
N VAL A 69 -1.39 -0.57 -8.25
CA VAL A 69 -0.53 0.62 -8.17
C VAL A 69 0.89 0.18 -8.44
N THR A 70 1.51 0.79 -9.45
CA THR A 70 2.88 0.52 -9.89
C THR A 70 3.85 1.56 -9.31
N ALA A 71 5.15 1.33 -9.48
CA ALA A 71 6.15 2.31 -9.07
C ALA A 71 5.98 3.66 -9.80
N ASP A 72 5.53 3.64 -11.06
CA ASP A 72 5.30 4.85 -11.86
C ASP A 72 4.13 5.67 -11.34
N ASP A 73 3.14 5.04 -10.68
CA ASP A 73 2.00 5.73 -10.07
C ASP A 73 2.36 6.47 -8.77
N LEU A 74 3.52 6.16 -8.17
CA LEU A 74 4.00 6.72 -6.91
C LEU A 74 5.01 7.88 -7.12
N GLY A 75 5.30 8.25 -8.37
CA GLY A 75 6.25 9.28 -8.79
C GLY A 75 5.68 10.69 -8.86
#